data_AF-A0A6G8CHT4-F1
#
_entry.id   AF-A0A6G8CHT4-F1
#
_cell.length_a   1.000
_cell.length_b   1.000
_cell.length_c   1.000
_cell.angle_alpha   90.00
_cell.angle_beta   90.00
_cell.angle_gamma   90.00
#
_symmetry.space_group_name_H-M   'P 1'
#
loop_
_entity.id
_entity.type
_entity.pdbx_description
1 polymer ?
#
loop_
_entity_poly.entity_id
_entity_poly.type
_entity_poly.pdbx_seq_one_letter_code
_entity_poly.pdbx_strand_id
1 'polypeptide(L)'
;MQHRLAVDEQTIKRNIDLNLKRLKRQYDISVNEYDEVSLLELSHALRMWVDMQDHVQSYLTQHLSEKQFRVYTLRPELEKACCGSKYLVTYFVGGLTTYSTDKPLVSFRGIGQGPSVMSFGMRPPSAGGAWINYVLLLAEYKIKYEYEPETAFLTSDASFKKWLESEVVRVCFTDEVGEREERLISRIMLIKRVANNLGGSHPAGVFDVVHKYDKAVDFLLGYEVGGLPLPYYILLKSAYDILTGFDYL
;
A
#
# COMPACT_ATOMS: atom_id res chain seq x y z
N MET A 1 32.16 -24.18 1.59
CA MET A 1 31.69 -23.36 2.73
C MET A 1 31.90 -21.90 2.32
N GLN A 2 30.85 -21.27 1.76
CA GLN A 2 30.95 -19.92 1.19
C GLN A 2 31.04 -18.89 2.32
N HIS A 3 32.18 -18.23 2.45
CA HIS A 3 32.30 -16.95 3.15
C HIS A 3 31.37 -15.95 2.44
N ARG A 4 30.15 -15.76 2.94
CA ARG A 4 29.43 -14.51 2.68
C ARG A 4 30.27 -13.41 3.33
N LEU A 5 30.98 -12.65 2.52
CA LEU A 5 31.64 -11.43 2.97
C LEU A 5 30.56 -10.57 3.62
N ALA A 6 30.70 -10.32 4.93
CA ALA A 6 29.82 -9.40 5.62
C ALA A 6 29.93 -8.05 4.90
N VAL A 7 28.81 -7.54 4.39
CA VAL A 7 28.76 -6.18 3.82
C VAL A 7 29.09 -5.23 4.97
N ASP A 8 30.08 -4.36 4.77
CA ASP A 8 30.46 -3.43 5.83
C ASP A 8 29.32 -2.43 6.14
N GLU A 9 29.26 -2.01 7.40
CA GLU A 9 28.21 -1.12 7.91
C GLU A 9 28.16 0.22 7.16
N GLN A 10 29.32 0.73 6.74
CA GLN A 10 29.42 1.99 6.00
C GLN A 10 28.77 1.89 4.61
N THR A 11 28.88 0.73 3.96
CA THR A 11 28.23 0.40 2.69
C THR A 11 26.73 0.27 2.86
N ILE A 12 26.26 -0.39 3.93
CA ILE A 12 24.82 -0.47 4.26
C ILE A 12 24.25 0.94 4.44
N LYS A 13 24.88 1.77 5.28
CA LYS A 13 24.45 3.15 5.51
C LYS A 13 24.43 3.97 4.22
N ARG A 14 25.50 3.94 3.43
CA ARG A 14 25.58 4.63 2.14
C ARG A 14 24.45 4.21 1.19
N ASN A 15 24.13 2.91 1.14
CA ASN A 15 23.04 2.40 0.30
C ASN A 15 21.67 2.88 0.79
N ILE A 16 21.44 2.90 2.11
CA ILE A 16 20.21 3.45 2.70
C ILE A 16 20.08 4.93 2.36
N ASP A 17 21.13 5.74 2.57
CA ASP A 17 21.14 7.17 2.27
C ASP A 17 20.84 7.46 0.79
N LEU A 18 21.44 6.69 -0.11
CA LEU A 18 21.20 6.83 -1.55
C LEU A 18 19.74 6.49 -1.91
N ASN A 19 19.20 5.43 -1.32
CA ASN A 19 17.82 5.01 -1.58
C ASN A 19 16.78 5.91 -0.90
N LEU A 20 17.11 6.59 0.22
CA LEU A 20 16.29 7.65 0.80
C LEU A 20 16.17 8.83 -0.16
N LYS A 21 17.30 9.32 -0.69
CA LYS A 21 17.30 10.39 -1.70
C LYS A 21 16.50 10.02 -2.94
N ARG A 22 16.69 8.78 -3.43
CA ARG A 22 15.94 8.25 -4.57
C ARG A 22 14.44 8.19 -4.28
N LEU A 23 14.05 7.65 -3.13
CA LEU A 23 12.66 7.52 -2.72
C LEU A 23 12.00 8.89 -2.54
N LYS A 24 12.68 9.84 -1.89
CA LYS A 24 12.17 11.21 -1.71
C LYS A 24 11.90 11.89 -3.04
N ARG A 25 12.86 11.82 -3.97
CA ARG A 25 12.69 12.37 -5.32
C ARG A 25 11.49 11.75 -6.03
N GLN A 26 11.34 10.43 -5.95
CA GLN A 26 10.24 9.73 -6.60
C GLN A 26 8.89 10.00 -5.94
N TYR A 27 8.85 10.08 -4.61
CA TYR A 27 7.68 10.51 -3.86
C TYR A 27 7.23 11.91 -4.28
N ASP A 28 8.14 12.87 -4.38
CA ASP A 28 7.82 14.24 -4.81
C ASP A 28 7.29 14.28 -6.25
N ILE A 29 7.88 13.50 -7.16
CA ILE A 29 7.39 13.37 -8.55
C ILE A 29 5.98 12.80 -8.55
N SER A 30 5.73 11.67 -7.86
CA SER A 30 4.40 11.07 -7.79
C SER A 30 3.36 12.00 -7.12
N VAL A 31 3.74 12.75 -6.11
CA VAL A 31 2.80 13.72 -5.50
C VAL A 31 2.37 14.78 -6.52
N ASN A 32 3.26 15.23 -7.41
CA ASN A 32 3.02 16.37 -8.30
C ASN A 32 2.51 15.98 -9.69
N GLU A 33 3.12 14.98 -10.35
CA GLU A 33 2.77 14.59 -11.73
C GLU A 33 1.46 13.81 -11.80
N TYR A 34 1.17 13.00 -10.77
CA TYR A 34 -0.10 12.34 -10.62
C TYR A 34 -0.50 11.47 -11.84
N ASP A 35 0.39 10.56 -12.25
CA ASP A 35 0.21 9.72 -13.45
C ASP A 35 0.65 8.25 -13.24
N GLU A 36 0.33 7.38 -14.19
CA GLU A 36 0.72 5.95 -14.11
C GLU A 36 2.22 5.71 -14.37
N VAL A 37 2.93 6.68 -14.95
CA VAL A 37 4.38 6.56 -15.17
C VAL A 37 5.12 6.72 -13.84
N SER A 38 4.77 7.74 -13.08
CA SER A 38 5.27 7.96 -11.71
C SER A 38 4.85 6.84 -10.77
N LEU A 39 3.71 6.17 -10.99
CA LEU A 39 3.37 4.92 -10.30
C LEU A 39 4.43 3.84 -10.51
N LEU A 40 4.77 3.58 -11.77
CA LEU A 40 5.76 2.58 -12.15
C LEU A 40 7.11 2.92 -11.52
N GLU A 41 7.58 4.16 -11.64
CA GLU A 41 8.86 4.59 -11.06
C GLU A 41 8.89 4.47 -9.54
N LEU A 42 7.82 4.88 -8.85
CA LEU A 42 7.69 4.75 -7.41
C LEU A 42 7.69 3.29 -6.96
N SER A 43 6.99 2.41 -7.70
CA SER A 43 6.96 0.98 -7.40
C SER A 43 8.37 0.35 -7.48
N HIS A 44 9.17 0.76 -8.47
CA HIS A 44 10.56 0.32 -8.60
C HIS A 44 11.46 0.90 -7.49
N ALA A 45 11.26 2.15 -7.09
CA ALA A 45 11.98 2.73 -5.96
C ALA A 45 11.68 1.96 -4.67
N LEU A 46 10.40 1.65 -4.39
CA LEU A 46 9.98 0.87 -3.22
C LEU A 46 10.45 -0.59 -3.27
N ARG A 47 10.57 -1.18 -4.46
CA ARG A 47 11.11 -2.55 -4.59
C ARG A 47 12.54 -2.66 -4.05
N MET A 48 13.38 -1.63 -4.24
CA MET A 48 14.73 -1.61 -3.66
C MET A 48 14.68 -1.72 -2.13
N TRP A 49 13.72 -1.05 -1.48
CA TRP A 49 13.54 -1.11 -0.03
C TRP A 49 13.11 -2.48 0.46
N VAL A 50 12.24 -3.12 -0.31
CA VAL A 50 11.85 -4.52 -0.10
C VAL A 50 13.05 -5.45 -0.21
N ASP A 51 13.90 -5.28 -1.22
CA ASP A 51 15.07 -6.12 -1.45
C ASP A 51 16.16 -5.90 -0.38
N MET A 52 16.23 -4.69 0.19
CA MET A 52 17.16 -4.33 1.27
C MET A 52 16.60 -4.54 2.68
N GLN A 53 15.42 -5.15 2.85
CA GLN A 53 14.69 -5.15 4.12
C GLN A 53 15.49 -5.63 5.34
N ASP A 54 16.34 -6.66 5.17
CA ASP A 54 17.13 -7.21 6.27
C ASP A 54 18.29 -6.28 6.65
N HIS A 55 18.89 -5.58 5.67
CA HIS A 55 19.92 -4.56 5.92
C HIS A 55 19.31 -3.32 6.58
N VAL A 56 18.15 -2.87 6.10
CA VAL A 56 17.41 -1.74 6.67
C VAL A 56 17.01 -2.05 8.12
N GLN A 57 16.45 -3.23 8.37
CA GLN A 57 16.07 -3.65 9.72
C GLN A 57 17.28 -3.69 10.65
N SER A 58 18.40 -4.24 10.19
CA SER A 58 19.63 -4.31 10.98
C SER A 58 20.16 -2.92 11.33
N TYR A 59 20.17 -2.00 10.35
CA TYR A 59 20.56 -0.60 10.56
C TYR A 59 19.63 0.11 11.55
N LEU A 60 18.31 -0.04 11.39
CA LEU A 60 17.33 0.57 12.28
C LEU A 60 17.48 0.07 13.72
N THR A 61 17.66 -1.24 13.93
CA THR A 61 17.86 -1.80 15.29
C THR A 61 19.13 -1.26 15.98
N GLN A 62 20.16 -0.87 15.22
CA GLN A 62 21.42 -0.34 15.75
C GLN A 62 21.41 1.17 15.99
N HIS A 63 20.73 1.92 15.12
CA HIS A 63 20.87 3.39 15.05
C HIS A 63 19.58 4.14 15.42
N LEU A 64 18.43 3.47 15.42
CA LEU A 64 17.11 4.07 15.63
C LEU A 64 16.26 3.21 16.59
N SER A 65 15.11 3.74 17.01
CA SER A 65 14.14 2.93 17.74
C SER A 65 13.58 1.85 16.81
N GLU A 66 13.59 0.58 17.23
CA GLU A 66 13.06 -0.53 16.43
C GLU A 66 11.56 -0.38 16.09
N LYS A 67 10.84 0.52 16.77
CA LYS A 67 9.39 0.72 16.68
C LYS A 67 9.01 2.08 16.08
N GLN A 68 9.41 2.32 14.83
CA GLN A 68 9.06 3.55 14.09
C GLN A 68 7.83 3.39 13.18
N PHE A 69 7.47 2.16 12.85
CA PHE A 69 6.39 1.90 11.90
C PHE A 69 5.12 1.47 12.62
N ARG A 70 3.97 1.86 12.08
CA ARG A 70 2.66 1.47 12.61
C ARG A 70 1.98 0.50 11.66
N VAL A 71 1.47 -0.60 12.21
CA VAL A 71 0.63 -1.58 11.52
C VAL A 71 -0.80 -1.39 11.98
N TYR A 72 -1.71 -1.54 11.03
CA TYR A 72 -3.14 -1.43 11.27
C TYR A 72 -3.82 -2.73 10.86
N THR A 73 -4.57 -3.30 11.79
CA THR A 73 -5.27 -4.57 11.59
C THR A 73 -6.77 -4.33 11.69
N LEU A 74 -7.53 -4.85 10.73
CA LEU A 74 -8.98 -4.74 10.74
C LEU A 74 -9.53 -5.38 12.03
N ARG A 75 -10.49 -4.71 12.67
CA ARG A 75 -11.17 -5.27 13.83
C ARG A 75 -11.98 -6.53 13.46
N PRO A 76 -11.97 -7.59 14.28
CA PRO A 76 -12.71 -8.83 14.00
C PRO A 76 -14.21 -8.63 13.78
N GLU A 77 -14.82 -7.61 14.40
CA GLU A 77 -16.22 -7.25 14.23
C GLU A 77 -16.52 -6.82 12.79
N LEU A 78 -15.60 -6.05 12.19
CA LEU A 78 -15.72 -5.61 10.80
C LEU A 78 -15.45 -6.72 9.82
N GLU A 79 -14.46 -7.57 10.12
CA GLU A 79 -14.19 -8.79 9.34
C GLU A 79 -15.43 -9.69 9.28
N LYS A 80 -16.09 -9.94 10.42
CA LYS A 80 -17.35 -10.68 10.49
C LYS A 80 -18.47 -10.01 9.69
N ALA A 81 -18.56 -8.69 9.72
CA ALA A 81 -19.58 -7.94 8.98
C ALA A 81 -19.40 -8.01 7.45
N CYS A 82 -18.17 -8.24 6.98
CA CYS A 82 -17.84 -8.38 5.56
C CYS A 82 -17.93 -9.84 5.06
N CYS A 83 -18.11 -10.80 5.97
CA CYS A 83 -18.13 -12.22 5.64
C CYS A 83 -19.27 -12.54 4.65
N GLY A 84 -18.91 -13.20 3.54
CA GLY A 84 -19.88 -13.56 2.51
C GLY A 84 -20.38 -12.38 1.67
N SER A 85 -19.60 -11.30 1.57
CA SER A 85 -19.82 -10.16 0.68
C SER A 85 -18.57 -9.89 -0.16
N LYS A 86 -18.71 -9.20 -1.30
CA LYS A 86 -17.54 -8.61 -1.98
C LYS A 86 -17.10 -7.38 -1.21
N TYR A 87 -15.82 -7.19 -0.93
CA TYR A 87 -15.35 -6.03 -0.17
C TYR A 87 -13.89 -5.67 -0.47
N LEU A 88 -13.49 -4.45 -0.12
CA LEU A 88 -12.11 -3.98 -0.28
C LEU A 88 -11.69 -3.11 0.90
N VAL A 89 -10.97 -3.69 1.85
CA VAL A 89 -10.49 -2.94 3.02
C VAL A 89 -9.08 -2.45 2.74
N THR A 90 -8.86 -1.15 2.84
CA THR A 90 -7.53 -0.54 2.93
C THR A 90 -7.56 0.58 3.96
N TYR A 91 -6.43 1.22 4.22
CA TYR A 91 -6.35 2.35 5.15
C TYR A 91 -5.11 3.20 4.85
N PHE A 92 -5.21 4.51 5.13
CA PHE A 92 -4.13 5.47 4.92
C PHE A 92 -3.88 6.30 6.18
N VAL A 93 -3.75 5.66 7.35
CA VAL A 93 -3.68 6.39 8.62
C VAL A 93 -2.47 7.33 8.67
N GLY A 94 -2.71 8.55 9.17
CA GLY A 94 -1.75 9.65 9.08
C GLY A 94 -1.77 10.35 7.73
N GLY A 95 -2.74 10.00 6.89
CA GLY A 95 -3.09 10.61 5.62
C GLY A 95 -2.05 10.61 4.51
N LEU A 96 -2.46 11.12 3.35
CA LEU A 96 -1.61 11.40 2.19
C LEU A 96 -2.14 12.64 1.46
N THR A 97 -1.25 13.50 0.97
CA THR A 97 -1.63 14.61 0.08
C THR A 97 -1.75 14.09 -1.35
N THR A 98 -2.83 14.46 -2.03
CA THR A 98 -2.99 14.31 -3.48
C THR A 98 -3.38 15.65 -4.09
N TYR A 99 -3.01 15.90 -5.34
CA TYR A 99 -3.44 17.08 -6.11
C TYR A 99 -4.48 16.73 -7.19
N SER A 100 -5.09 15.55 -7.08
CA SER A 100 -6.25 15.19 -7.90
C SER A 100 -7.40 16.15 -7.61
N THR A 101 -7.65 17.06 -8.54
CA THR A 101 -8.68 18.10 -8.42
C THR A 101 -9.72 18.03 -9.54
N ASP A 102 -9.46 17.27 -10.62
CA ASP A 102 -10.28 17.21 -11.83
C ASP A 102 -10.94 15.84 -12.09
N LYS A 103 -10.70 14.83 -11.24
CA LYS A 103 -11.21 13.46 -11.42
C LYS A 103 -12.25 13.08 -10.35
N PRO A 104 -13.14 12.11 -10.64
CA PRO A 104 -13.99 11.51 -9.62
C PRO A 104 -13.14 11.00 -8.44
N LEU A 105 -13.58 11.32 -7.22
CA LEU A 105 -12.83 10.97 -6.01
C LEU A 105 -12.65 9.46 -5.88
N VAL A 106 -13.65 8.67 -6.28
CA VAL A 106 -13.54 7.22 -6.38
C VAL A 106 -14.41 6.69 -7.52
N SER A 107 -13.89 5.73 -8.26
CA SER A 107 -14.57 4.98 -9.31
C SER A 107 -14.32 3.48 -9.13
N PHE A 108 -15.39 2.69 -9.19
CA PHE A 108 -15.35 1.25 -8.90
C PHE A 108 -15.65 0.43 -10.15
N ARG A 109 -14.86 -0.62 -10.38
CA ARG A 109 -15.21 -1.71 -11.30
C ARG A 109 -15.49 -2.98 -10.50
N GLY A 110 -16.58 -3.70 -10.81
CA GLY A 110 -16.82 -5.06 -10.29
C GLY A 110 -17.32 -5.19 -8.84
N ILE A 111 -17.46 -4.09 -8.12
CA ILE A 111 -18.20 -4.03 -6.84
C ILE A 111 -19.70 -4.00 -7.16
N GLY A 112 -20.47 -4.92 -6.57
CA GLY A 112 -21.88 -5.11 -6.90
C GLY A 112 -22.76 -3.88 -6.66
N GLN A 113 -23.98 -3.90 -7.21
CA GLN A 113 -24.98 -2.83 -7.08
C GLN A 113 -25.62 -2.73 -5.67
N GLY A 114 -25.03 -3.37 -4.66
CA GLY A 114 -25.54 -3.39 -3.30
C GLY A 114 -25.17 -2.14 -2.49
N PRO A 115 -25.76 -1.98 -1.28
CA PRO A 115 -25.36 -0.94 -0.35
C PRO A 115 -23.85 -1.02 -0.09
N SER A 116 -23.17 0.10 -0.26
CA SER A 116 -21.73 0.22 -0.06
C SER A 116 -21.45 1.30 0.98
N VAL A 117 -20.49 1.04 1.87
CA VAL A 117 -20.00 2.02 2.84
C VAL A 117 -18.61 2.43 2.40
N MET A 118 -18.50 3.70 2.01
CA MET A 118 -17.23 4.36 1.82
C MET A 118 -17.05 5.36 2.93
N SER A 119 -15.88 5.37 3.53
CA SER A 119 -15.50 6.47 4.39
C SER A 119 -14.16 7.07 3.99
N PHE A 120 -14.18 8.40 3.88
CA PHE A 120 -13.10 9.20 3.35
C PHE A 120 -12.97 10.46 4.20
N GLY A 121 -11.79 10.69 4.77
CA GLY A 121 -11.45 11.97 5.41
C GLY A 121 -10.74 12.87 4.41
N MET A 122 -11.29 14.04 4.11
CA MET A 122 -10.72 14.99 3.15
C MET A 122 -10.51 16.35 3.81
N ARG A 123 -9.31 16.93 3.72
CA ARG A 123 -9.08 18.32 4.11
C ARG A 123 -8.42 19.07 2.97
N PRO A 124 -8.88 20.28 2.61
CA PRO A 124 -8.12 21.12 1.69
C PRO A 124 -6.80 21.51 2.38
N PRO A 125 -5.63 21.19 1.82
CA PRO A 125 -4.39 21.84 2.18
C PRO A 125 -4.49 23.30 1.75
N SER A 126 -3.83 24.17 2.48
CA SER A 126 -3.67 25.60 2.14
C SER A 126 -3.05 25.87 0.75
N ALA A 127 -2.57 24.84 0.04
CA ALA A 127 -1.85 24.91 -1.24
C ALA A 127 -2.57 24.24 -2.43
N GLY A 128 -3.89 24.03 -2.38
CA GLY A 128 -4.68 23.59 -3.55
C GLY A 128 -4.68 22.08 -3.84
N GLY A 129 -4.30 21.25 -2.88
CA GLY A 129 -4.45 19.79 -2.95
C GLY A 129 -5.69 19.26 -2.22
N ALA A 130 -5.67 17.97 -1.88
CA ALA A 130 -6.56 17.29 -0.96
C ALA A 130 -5.76 16.35 -0.06
N TRP A 131 -5.97 16.42 1.24
CA TRP A 131 -5.41 15.46 2.19
C TRP A 131 -6.40 14.31 2.44
N ILE A 132 -6.04 13.10 2.03
CA ILE A 132 -6.83 11.88 2.26
C ILE A 132 -6.39 11.26 3.59
N ASN A 133 -7.26 11.28 4.60
CA ASN A 133 -6.94 10.84 5.96
C ASN A 133 -7.09 9.31 6.16
N TYR A 134 -8.05 8.70 5.46
CA TYR A 134 -8.28 7.25 5.42
C TYR A 134 -9.22 6.94 4.25
N VAL A 135 -9.16 5.70 3.76
CA VAL A 135 -10.16 5.13 2.84
C VAL A 135 -10.53 3.76 3.35
N LEU A 136 -11.76 3.57 3.79
CA LEU A 136 -12.34 2.25 4.05
C LEU A 136 -13.47 2.03 3.03
N LEU A 137 -13.42 0.92 2.28
CA LEU A 137 -14.41 0.60 1.26
C LEU A 137 -15.05 -0.78 1.51
N LEU A 138 -16.23 -0.77 2.09
CA LEU A 138 -17.01 -1.99 2.26
C LEU A 138 -18.08 -2.04 1.16
N ALA A 139 -17.90 -2.96 0.23
CA ALA A 139 -18.92 -3.30 -0.73
C ALA A 139 -19.87 -4.35 -0.18
N GLU A 140 -21.11 -4.37 -0.70
CA GLU A 140 -22.15 -5.34 -0.35
C GLU A 140 -22.31 -5.52 1.17
N TYR A 141 -22.53 -4.41 1.87
CA TYR A 141 -22.62 -4.37 3.32
C TYR A 141 -24.05 -4.76 3.77
N LYS A 142 -24.17 -5.86 4.55
CA LYS A 142 -25.47 -6.39 5.03
C LYS A 142 -25.96 -5.77 6.34
N ILE A 143 -25.14 -4.98 7.02
CA ILE A 143 -25.41 -4.46 8.36
C ILE A 143 -25.55 -2.91 8.28
N LYS A 144 -26.16 -2.24 9.26
CA LYS A 144 -26.06 -0.77 9.36
C LYS A 144 -24.73 -0.41 10.04
N TYR A 145 -23.90 0.39 9.38
CA TYR A 145 -22.60 0.80 9.91
C TYR A 145 -22.76 2.07 10.74
N GLU A 146 -22.46 2.00 12.04
CA GLU A 146 -22.43 3.15 12.97
C GLU A 146 -21.06 3.28 13.67
N TYR A 147 -19.97 2.91 13.00
CA TYR A 147 -18.61 3.10 13.54
C TYR A 147 -17.91 4.26 12.87
N GLU A 148 -17.13 5.03 13.64
CA GLU A 148 -16.20 5.98 13.04
C GLU A 148 -15.06 5.22 12.36
N PRO A 149 -14.62 5.59 11.16
CA PRO A 149 -13.57 4.89 10.40
C PRO A 149 -12.25 4.78 11.13
N GLU A 150 -11.95 5.76 11.99
CA GLU A 150 -10.77 5.80 12.84
C GLU A 150 -10.78 4.67 13.88
N THR A 151 -11.97 4.15 14.21
CA THR A 151 -12.14 3.00 15.12
C THR A 151 -12.08 1.65 14.40
N ALA A 152 -12.07 1.61 13.06
CA ALA A 152 -12.12 0.37 12.28
C ALA A 152 -10.87 -0.52 12.43
N PHE A 153 -9.75 0.07 12.84
CA PHE A 153 -8.47 -0.61 12.90
C PHE A 153 -7.88 -0.61 14.32
N LEU A 154 -7.24 -1.73 14.66
CA LEU A 154 -6.32 -1.82 15.79
C LEU A 154 -4.94 -1.34 15.35
N THR A 155 -4.26 -0.58 16.18
CA THR A 155 -2.92 -0.04 15.90
C THR A 155 -1.88 -0.75 16.75
N SER A 156 -0.73 -1.03 16.14
CA SER A 156 0.43 -1.53 16.88
C SER A 156 1.73 -1.03 16.25
N ASP A 157 2.73 -0.77 17.08
CA ASP A 157 4.06 -0.48 16.59
C ASP A 157 4.74 -1.75 16.07
N ALA A 158 5.56 -1.58 15.04
CA ALA A 158 6.21 -2.66 14.33
C ALA A 158 7.63 -2.26 13.90
N SER A 159 8.46 -3.28 13.76
CA SER A 159 9.73 -3.18 13.05
C SER A 159 9.49 -2.97 11.55
N PHE A 160 10.49 -2.48 10.83
CA PHE A 160 10.40 -2.26 9.38
C PHE A 160 10.00 -3.53 8.63
N LYS A 161 10.62 -4.66 8.99
CA LYS A 161 10.29 -5.96 8.38
C LYS A 161 8.84 -6.37 8.65
N LYS A 162 8.39 -6.28 9.91
CA LYS A 162 7.01 -6.61 10.26
C LYS A 162 6.00 -5.67 9.58
N TRP A 163 6.35 -4.39 9.43
CA TRP A 163 5.53 -3.43 8.69
C TRP A 163 5.43 -3.76 7.20
N LEU A 164 6.52 -4.17 6.55
CA LEU A 164 6.50 -4.64 5.16
C LEU A 164 5.65 -5.91 4.98
N GLU A 165 5.73 -6.84 5.94
CA GLU A 165 4.99 -8.11 5.93
C GLU A 165 3.52 -7.93 6.31
N SER A 166 3.15 -6.80 6.91
CA SER A 166 1.78 -6.52 7.34
C SER A 166 0.81 -6.28 6.18
N GLU A 167 -0.45 -6.60 6.44
CA GLU A 167 -1.58 -6.37 5.53
C GLU A 167 -1.77 -4.87 5.26
N VAL A 168 -1.87 -4.53 3.97
CA VAL A 168 -2.17 -3.16 3.52
C VAL A 168 -3.48 -3.07 2.76
N VAL A 169 -3.92 -4.20 2.20
CA VAL A 169 -5.21 -4.31 1.55
C VAL A 169 -5.77 -5.72 1.71
N ARG A 170 -7.05 -5.77 2.05
CA ARG A 170 -7.88 -6.97 1.95
C ARG A 170 -8.86 -6.81 0.82
N VAL A 171 -9.01 -7.85 0.02
CA VAL A 171 -9.99 -7.84 -1.06
C VAL A 171 -10.72 -9.17 -1.15
N CYS A 172 -12.03 -9.09 -1.30
CA CYS A 172 -12.89 -10.21 -1.66
C CYS A 172 -13.56 -9.85 -2.98
N PHE A 173 -13.17 -10.57 -4.03
CA PHE A 173 -13.66 -10.35 -5.39
C PHE A 173 -14.24 -11.65 -5.97
N THR A 174 -14.89 -11.54 -7.13
CA THR A 174 -15.39 -12.70 -7.87
C THR A 174 -14.40 -13.05 -8.96
N ASP A 175 -13.97 -14.30 -9.01
CA ASP A 175 -13.11 -14.81 -10.06
C ASP A 175 -13.87 -14.98 -11.39
N GLU A 176 -13.17 -15.44 -12.42
CA GLU A 176 -13.73 -15.67 -13.76
C GLU A 176 -14.81 -16.76 -13.79
N VAL A 177 -14.85 -17.65 -12.79
CA VAL A 177 -15.79 -18.78 -12.70
C VAL A 177 -17.03 -18.39 -11.87
N GLY A 178 -17.04 -17.18 -11.28
CA GLY A 178 -18.12 -16.72 -10.44
C GLY A 178 -17.92 -17.02 -8.95
N GLU A 179 -16.82 -17.67 -8.58
CA GLU A 179 -16.49 -18.01 -7.20
C GLU A 179 -15.85 -16.83 -6.48
N ARG A 180 -16.05 -16.79 -5.16
CA ARG A 180 -15.52 -15.70 -4.33
C ARG A 180 -14.12 -16.02 -3.86
N GLU A 181 -13.21 -15.08 -4.06
CA GLU A 181 -11.81 -15.19 -3.69
C GLU A 181 -11.44 -14.07 -2.72
N GLU A 182 -11.09 -14.44 -1.48
CA GLU A 182 -10.50 -13.51 -0.50
C GLU A 182 -8.97 -13.54 -0.57
N ARG A 183 -8.36 -12.35 -0.58
CA ARG A 183 -6.92 -12.14 -0.56
C ARG A 183 -6.54 -11.04 0.42
N LEU A 184 -5.65 -11.40 1.34
CA LEU A 184 -4.91 -10.48 2.19
C LEU A 184 -3.57 -10.22 1.51
N ILE A 185 -3.30 -8.97 1.17
CA ILE A 185 -2.08 -8.58 0.45
C ILE A 185 -1.23 -7.75 1.40
N SER A 186 -0.01 -8.22 1.63
CA SER A 186 0.99 -7.48 2.39
C SER A 186 1.62 -6.37 1.55
N ARG A 187 2.19 -5.37 2.22
CA ARG A 187 2.85 -4.25 1.57
C ARG A 187 4.01 -4.70 0.67
N ILE A 188 4.84 -5.63 1.14
CA ILE A 188 5.90 -6.25 0.35
C ILE A 188 5.37 -6.90 -0.93
N MET A 189 4.22 -7.58 -0.84
CA MET A 189 3.67 -8.30 -1.98
C MET A 189 3.04 -7.37 -3.00
N LEU A 190 2.32 -6.35 -2.54
CA LEU A 190 1.79 -5.31 -3.41
C LEU A 190 2.92 -4.59 -4.16
N ILE A 191 3.98 -4.14 -3.47
CA ILE A 191 5.14 -3.47 -4.08
C ILE A 191 5.74 -4.34 -5.20
N LYS A 192 6.04 -5.61 -4.89
CA LYS A 192 6.64 -6.54 -5.87
C LYS A 192 5.73 -6.77 -7.07
N ARG A 193 4.44 -6.97 -6.83
CA ARG A 193 3.49 -7.31 -7.90
C ARG A 193 3.14 -6.13 -8.79
N VAL A 194 2.97 -4.93 -8.23
CA VAL A 194 2.74 -3.72 -9.03
C VAL A 194 3.95 -3.44 -9.93
N ALA A 195 5.16 -3.53 -9.38
CA ALA A 195 6.39 -3.36 -10.16
C ALA A 195 6.55 -4.42 -11.27
N ASN A 196 6.03 -5.64 -11.08
CA ASN A 196 6.04 -6.68 -12.11
C ASN A 196 4.95 -6.44 -13.17
N ASN A 197 3.70 -6.19 -12.76
CA ASN A 197 2.55 -6.06 -13.66
C ASN A 197 2.65 -4.82 -14.56
N LEU A 198 3.31 -3.74 -14.12
CA LEU A 198 3.46 -2.50 -14.89
C LEU A 198 4.73 -2.44 -15.78
N GLY A 199 5.53 -3.51 -15.88
CA GLY A 199 6.69 -3.54 -16.78
C GLY A 199 7.93 -4.29 -16.29
N GLY A 200 7.84 -5.05 -15.20
CA GLY A 200 8.99 -5.70 -14.57
C GLY A 200 9.22 -7.14 -14.99
N SER A 201 10.03 -7.34 -16.04
CA SER A 201 11.02 -8.43 -16.19
C SER A 201 10.59 -9.90 -16.38
N HIS A 202 9.31 -10.27 -16.34
CA HIS A 202 8.88 -11.63 -16.72
C HIS A 202 7.76 -11.61 -17.76
N PRO A 203 7.89 -12.31 -18.90
CA PRO A 203 6.76 -12.61 -19.76
C PRO A 203 5.65 -13.26 -18.95
N ALA A 204 4.40 -12.91 -19.23
CA ALA A 204 3.25 -13.63 -18.68
C ALA A 204 3.44 -15.14 -18.91
N GLY A 205 3.43 -15.95 -17.83
CA GLY A 205 3.46 -17.42 -17.93
C GLY A 205 4.55 -18.18 -17.15
N VAL A 206 5.37 -17.55 -16.30
CA VAL A 206 6.35 -18.29 -15.46
C VAL A 206 5.71 -18.70 -14.13
N PHE A 207 5.05 -19.87 -14.10
CA PHE A 207 4.35 -20.45 -12.94
C PHE A 207 5.16 -20.44 -11.63
N ASP A 208 5.09 -19.33 -10.90
CA ASP A 208 5.53 -19.18 -9.53
C ASP A 208 4.31 -19.05 -8.60
N VAL A 209 4.43 -19.46 -7.34
CA VAL A 209 3.42 -19.28 -6.27
C VAL A 209 3.01 -17.80 -6.13
N VAL A 210 3.87 -16.91 -6.63
CA VAL A 210 3.72 -15.45 -6.69
C VAL A 210 2.60 -15.01 -7.67
N HIS A 211 2.13 -15.86 -8.59
CA HIS A 211 1.01 -15.55 -9.50
C HIS A 211 -0.36 -15.47 -8.82
N LYS A 212 -0.50 -16.04 -7.61
CA LYS A 212 -1.79 -16.06 -6.90
C LYS A 212 -2.29 -14.67 -6.50
N TYR A 213 -1.41 -13.66 -6.52
CA TYR A 213 -1.76 -12.28 -6.21
C TYR A 213 -2.01 -11.44 -7.45
N ASP A 214 -1.76 -11.96 -8.66
CA ASP A 214 -1.79 -11.19 -9.91
C ASP A 214 -3.21 -10.73 -10.18
N LYS A 215 -4.16 -11.66 -10.13
CA LYS A 215 -5.58 -11.37 -10.29
C LYS A 215 -6.06 -10.32 -9.28
N ALA A 216 -5.62 -10.45 -8.03
CA ALA A 216 -5.98 -9.50 -6.99
C ALA A 216 -5.34 -8.12 -7.24
N VAL A 217 -4.09 -8.05 -7.69
CA VAL A 217 -3.41 -6.79 -8.00
C VAL A 217 -3.96 -6.13 -9.27
N ASP A 218 -4.27 -6.91 -10.30
CA ASP A 218 -4.93 -6.43 -11.52
C ASP A 218 -6.34 -5.92 -11.21
N PHE A 219 -7.05 -6.63 -10.33
CA PHE A 219 -8.31 -6.15 -9.79
C PHE A 219 -8.13 -4.79 -9.11
N LEU A 220 -7.15 -4.65 -8.20
CA LEU A 220 -6.82 -3.38 -7.53
C LEU A 220 -6.39 -2.27 -8.50
N LEU A 221 -5.69 -2.60 -9.59
CA LEU A 221 -5.31 -1.63 -10.62
C LEU A 221 -6.54 -1.07 -11.36
N GLY A 222 -7.64 -1.82 -11.41
CA GLY A 222 -8.92 -1.36 -11.92
C GLY A 222 -9.76 -0.51 -10.96
N TYR A 223 -9.31 -0.29 -9.72
CA TYR A 223 -9.95 0.61 -8.76
C TYR A 223 -9.33 1.99 -8.83
N GLU A 224 -10.10 2.99 -9.18
CA GLU A 224 -9.61 4.35 -9.27
C GLU A 224 -10.00 5.14 -8.02
N VAL A 225 -9.02 5.77 -7.39
CA VAL A 225 -9.21 6.81 -6.37
C VAL A 225 -8.62 8.09 -6.97
N GLY A 226 -9.34 9.20 -6.96
CA GLY A 226 -8.92 10.45 -7.62
C GLY A 226 -8.54 10.28 -9.10
N GLY A 227 -9.00 9.24 -9.80
CA GLY A 227 -8.59 8.94 -11.18
C GLY A 227 -7.22 8.29 -11.36
N LEU A 228 -6.60 7.77 -10.29
CA LEU A 228 -5.45 6.85 -10.39
C LEU A 228 -5.75 5.51 -9.72
N PRO A 229 -5.09 4.41 -10.13
CA PRO A 229 -5.24 3.12 -9.51
C PRO A 229 -5.01 3.14 -7.99
N LEU A 230 -5.80 2.41 -7.20
CA LEU A 230 -5.67 2.32 -5.75
C LEU A 230 -4.24 1.95 -5.29
N PRO A 231 -3.51 1.03 -5.99
CA PRO A 231 -2.10 0.78 -5.68
C PRO A 231 -1.24 2.05 -5.66
N TYR A 232 -1.57 3.07 -6.45
CA TYR A 232 -0.89 4.37 -6.41
C TYR A 232 -0.81 4.95 -5.01
N TYR A 233 -1.96 5.05 -4.36
CA TYR A 233 -2.11 5.63 -3.03
C TYR A 233 -1.50 4.79 -1.93
N ILE A 234 -1.49 3.47 -2.11
CA ILE A 234 -0.83 2.56 -1.18
C ILE A 234 0.70 2.71 -1.29
N LEU A 235 1.24 2.82 -2.52
CA LEU A 235 2.68 2.98 -2.76
C LEU A 235 3.18 4.37 -2.34
N LEU A 236 2.61 5.44 -2.89
CA LEU A 236 1.94 6.45 -2.07
C LEU A 236 2.40 6.65 -0.62
N LYS A 237 1.53 6.12 0.24
CA LYS A 237 1.65 6.06 1.68
C LYS A 237 2.88 5.28 2.15
N SER A 238 3.25 4.20 1.46
CA SER A 238 4.42 3.39 1.82
C SER A 238 5.71 4.19 1.73
N ALA A 239 5.84 5.03 0.69
CA ALA A 239 6.98 5.91 0.54
C ALA A 239 7.00 6.99 1.64
N TYR A 240 5.84 7.61 1.92
CA TYR A 240 5.71 8.58 3.01
C TYR A 240 6.11 7.99 4.38
N ASP A 241 5.66 6.77 4.69
CA ASP A 241 5.96 6.10 5.95
C ASP A 241 7.46 5.83 6.11
N ILE A 242 8.15 5.40 5.03
CA ILE A 242 9.60 5.21 5.03
C ILE A 242 10.30 6.56 5.27
N LEU A 243 9.94 7.58 4.50
CA LEU A 243 10.59 8.89 4.59
C LEU A 243 10.40 9.51 5.98
N THR A 244 9.20 9.41 6.56
CA THR A 244 8.91 9.91 7.91
C THR A 244 9.62 9.07 8.98
N GLY A 245 9.66 7.73 8.83
CA GLY A 245 10.37 6.85 9.76
C GLY A 245 11.87 7.13 9.84
N PHE A 246 12.44 7.72 8.80
CA PHE A 246 13.84 8.17 8.74
C PHE A 246 14.01 9.68 8.95
N ASP A 247 12.98 10.41 9.41
CA ASP A 247 12.99 11.86 9.61
C ASP A 247 13.46 12.65 8.37
N TYR A 248 13.02 12.21 7.18
CA TYR A 248 13.44 12.73 5.87
C TYR A 248 12.38 13.62 5.19
N LEU A 249 11.26 13.87 5.89
CA LEU A 249 10.18 14.79 5.53
C LEU A 249 9.98 15.78 6.67
#